data_AF-A0A7X7XKT6-F1
#
_entry.id   AF-A0A7X7XKT6-F1
#
_cell.length_a   1.000
_cell.length_b   1.000
_cell.length_c   1.000
_cell.angle_alpha   90.00
_cell.angle_beta   90.00
_cell.angle_gamma   90.00
#
_symmetry.space_group_name_H-M   'P 1'
#
loop_
_entity.id
_entity.type
_entity.pdbx_description
1 polymer ?
#
loop_
_entity_poly.entity_id
_entity_poly.type
_entity_poly.pdbx_seq_one_letter_code
_entity_poly.pdbx_strand_id
1 'polypeptide(L)' 'MTIKTRNDTTGLDQLDPTTHPARDAVHFRRILAARKAIADAEQELRDAVKAARDAGDSWTVIGAALDTTRQAAFQRFGRD' A
#
# COMPACT_ATOMS: atom_id res chain seq x y z
N MET A 1 -10.68 -3.51 38.86
CA MET A 1 -10.99 -3.74 37.44
C MET A 1 -9.66 -3.81 36.70
N THR A 2 -9.16 -5.02 36.43
CA THR A 2 -7.79 -5.22 35.92
C THR A 2 -7.85 -5.24 34.39
N ILE A 3 -7.40 -4.15 33.77
CA ILE A 3 -7.26 -4.07 32.31
C ILE A 3 -6.08 -4.96 31.91
N LYS A 4 -6.37 -6.12 31.33
CA LYS A 4 -5.36 -6.95 30.66
C LYS A 4 -4.97 -6.25 29.36
N THR A 5 -3.87 -5.50 29.38
CA THR A 5 -3.22 -4.98 28.17
C THR A 5 -2.79 -6.17 27.34
N ARG A 6 -3.43 -6.41 26.19
CA ARG A 6 -2.90 -7.34 25.19
C ARG A 6 -1.63 -6.68 24.66
N ASN A 7 -0.53 -7.44 24.57
CA ASN A 7 0.73 -6.94 23.99
C ASN A 7 0.42 -6.22 22.67
N ASP A 8 0.73 -4.93 22.65
CA ASP A 8 0.43 -4.05 21.55
C ASP A 8 1.36 -4.41 20.39
N THR A 9 0.80 -4.80 19.24
CA THR A 9 1.54 -5.29 18.07
C THR A 9 2.48 -4.21 17.50
N THR A 10 2.31 -2.98 17.94
CA THR A 10 3.08 -1.81 17.55
C THR A 10 4.39 -1.63 18.32
N GLY A 11 4.59 -2.32 19.46
CA GLY A 11 5.79 -2.21 20.30
C GLY A 11 5.91 -0.88 21.06
N LEU A 12 4.84 -0.10 21.13
CA LEU A 12 4.82 1.21 21.79
C LEU A 12 5.01 1.12 23.31
N ASP A 13 4.74 -0.05 23.91
CA ASP A 13 4.99 -0.36 25.32
C ASP A 13 6.47 -0.34 25.70
N GLN A 14 7.38 -0.45 24.73
CA GLN A 14 8.82 -0.42 24.92
C GLN A 14 9.42 0.99 24.81
N LEU A 15 8.62 2.00 24.46
CA LEU A 15 9.08 3.39 24.33
C LEU A 15 8.89 4.13 25.65
N ASP A 16 9.99 4.46 26.32
CA ASP A 16 9.98 5.34 27.49
C ASP A 16 10.08 6.82 27.04
N PRO A 17 9.07 7.66 27.29
CA PRO A 17 9.05 9.08 26.90
C PRO A 17 10.19 9.91 27.52
N THR A 18 10.76 9.46 28.63
CA THR A 18 11.86 10.16 29.32
C THR A 18 13.21 9.95 28.65
N THR A 19 13.38 8.83 27.93
CA THR A 19 14.57 8.51 27.15
C THR A 19 14.37 8.76 25.65
N HIS A 20 13.12 8.87 25.20
CA HIS A 20 12.70 9.17 23.83
C HIS A 20 11.88 10.46 23.80
N PRO A 21 12.52 11.65 23.95
CA PRO A 21 11.80 12.91 23.95
C PRO A 21 11.03 13.06 22.64
N ALA A 22 9.76 13.48 22.75
CA ALA A 22 8.89 13.70 21.60
C ALA A 22 9.53 14.74 20.66
N ARG A 23 10.00 14.27 19.51
CA ARG A 23 10.46 15.14 18.42
C ARG A 23 9.29 15.47 17.51
N ASP A 24 9.36 16.60 16.82
CA ASP A 24 8.35 16.96 15.82
C ASP A 24 8.19 15.80 14.82
N ALA A 25 6.96 15.31 14.70
CA ALA A 25 6.61 14.12 13.94
C ALA A 25 6.70 14.32 12.41
N VAL A 26 7.43 15.32 11.92
CA VAL A 26 7.59 15.65 10.49
C VAL A 26 8.01 14.43 9.68
N HIS A 27 9.01 13.67 10.15
CA HIS A 27 9.48 12.48 9.46
C HIS A 27 8.42 11.37 9.40
N PHE A 28 7.69 11.15 10.50
CA PHE A 28 6.60 10.17 10.54
C PHE A 28 5.42 10.58 9.66
N ARG A 29 5.03 11.87 9.68
CA ARG A 29 4.01 12.42 8.77
C ARG A 29 4.41 12.23 7.31
N ARG A 30 5.69 12.44 6.98
CA ARG A 30 6.22 12.19 5.62
C ARG A 30 6.15 10.71 5.23
N ILE A 31 6.47 9.79 6.14
CA ILE A 31 6.34 8.34 5.90
C ILE A 31 4.88 7.97 5.66
N LEU A 32 3.96 8.45 6.51
CA LEU A 32 2.53 8.19 6.35
C LEU A 32 1.98 8.74 5.02
N ALA A 33 2.39 9.95 4.64
CA ALA A 33 2.02 10.56 3.37
C ALA A 33 2.55 9.74 2.18
N ALA A 34 3.81 9.30 2.22
CA ALA A 34 4.40 8.46 1.17
C ALA A 34 3.69 7.10 1.07
N ARG A 35 3.38 6.47 2.20
CA ARG A 35 2.62 5.21 2.22
C ARG A 35 1.23 5.37 1.62
N LYS A 36 0.54 6.47 1.96
CA LYS A 36 -0.76 6.79 1.36
C LYS A 36 -0.64 7.01 -0.16
N ALA A 37 0.36 7.76 -0.61
CA ALA A 37 0.58 8.00 -2.03
C ALA A 37 0.85 6.69 -2.82
N ILE A 38 1.58 5.74 -2.23
CA ILE A 38 1.77 4.41 -2.83
C ILE A 38 0.43 3.67 -2.95
N ALA A 39 -0.36 3.62 -1.87
CA ALA A 39 -1.66 2.95 -1.90
C ALA A 39 -2.62 3.58 -2.92
N ASP A 40 -2.65 4.91 -2.99
CA ASP A 40 -3.48 5.65 -3.96
C ASP A 40 -3.01 5.37 -5.40
N ALA A 41 -1.70 5.35 -5.66
CA ALA A 41 -1.15 5.04 -6.98
C ALA A 41 -1.37 3.58 -7.40
N GLU A 42 -1.30 2.63 -6.46
CA GLU A 42 -1.62 1.24 -6.74
C GLU A 42 -3.11 1.04 -7.07
N GLN A 43 -4.00 1.79 -6.42
CA GLN A 43 -5.43 1.77 -6.72
C GLN A 43 -5.70 2.35 -8.11
N GLU A 44 -5.13 3.51 -8.42
CA GLU A 44 -5.23 4.12 -9.75
C GLU A 44 -4.74 3.16 -10.84
N LEU A 45 -3.64 2.44 -10.60
CA LEU A 45 -3.13 1.44 -11.54
C LEU A 45 -4.14 0.30 -11.79
N ARG A 46 -4.81 -0.19 -10.74
CA ARG A 46 -5.87 -1.20 -10.86
C ARG A 46 -7.06 -0.68 -11.66
N ASP A 47 -7.49 0.54 -11.38
CA ASP A 47 -8.62 1.18 -12.05
C ASP A 47 -8.33 1.40 -13.55
N ALA A 48 -7.11 1.84 -13.89
CA ALA A 48 -6.66 1.99 -15.27
C ALA A 48 -6.61 0.65 -16.02
N VAL A 49 -6.09 -0.41 -15.39
CA VAL A 49 -6.07 -1.76 -15.99
C VAL A 49 -7.50 -2.27 -16.20
N LYS A 50 -8.39 -2.04 -15.25
CA LYS A 50 -9.82 -2.39 -15.38
C LYS A 50 -10.47 -1.64 -16.54
N ALA A 51 -10.26 -0.33 -16.64
CA ALA A 51 -10.79 0.48 -17.73
C ALA A 51 -10.30 -0.01 -19.11
N ALA A 52 -9.02 -0.36 -19.24
CA ALA A 52 -8.47 -0.94 -20.47
C ALA A 52 -9.14 -2.29 -20.82
N ARG A 53 -9.33 -3.16 -19.82
CA ARG A 53 -10.05 -4.43 -20.00
C ARG A 53 -11.51 -4.24 -20.41
N ASP A 54 -12.21 -3.30 -19.80
CA ASP A 54 -13.61 -2.97 -20.10
C ASP A 54 -13.74 -2.34 -21.50
N ALA A 55 -12.71 -1.62 -21.97
CA ALA A 55 -12.61 -1.12 -23.34
C ALA A 55 -12.30 -2.22 -24.38
N GLY A 56 -11.95 -3.43 -23.93
CA GLY A 56 -11.68 -4.59 -24.78
C GLY A 56 -10.20 -4.87 -25.04
N ASP A 57 -9.27 -4.12 -24.45
CA ASP A 57 -7.84 -4.31 -24.68
C ASP A 57 -7.34 -5.67 -24.20
N SER A 58 -6.60 -6.38 -25.05
CA SER A 58 -6.09 -7.71 -24.70
C SER A 58 -5.05 -7.64 -23.57
N TRP A 59 -4.97 -8.70 -22.77
CA TRP A 59 -3.93 -8.85 -21.74
C TRP A 59 -2.49 -8.74 -22.27
N THR A 60 -2.28 -8.96 -23.58
CA THR A 60 -0.96 -8.76 -24.20
C THR A 60 -0.59 -7.28 -24.23
N VAL A 61 -1.53 -6.42 -24.64
CA VAL A 61 -1.32 -4.97 -24.75
C VAL A 61 -1.15 -4.38 -23.36
N ILE A 62 -2.00 -4.78 -22.42
CA ILE A 62 -1.91 -4.35 -21.03
C ILE A 62 -0.59 -4.80 -20.40
N GLY A 63 -0.15 -6.04 -20.64
CA GLY A 63 1.15 -6.52 -20.17
C GLY A 63 2.31 -5.66 -20.70
N ALA A 64 2.30 -5.34 -22.00
CA ALA A 64 3.31 -4.46 -22.59
C ALA A 64 3.32 -3.06 -21.96
N ALA A 65 2.15 -2.47 -21.70
CA ALA A 65 2.04 -1.17 -21.03
C ALA A 65 2.55 -1.20 -19.57
N LEU A 66 2.40 -2.33 -18.89
CA LEU A 66 2.88 -2.57 -17.52
C LEU A 66 4.35 -3.02 -17.45
N ASP A 67 5.04 -3.09 -18.59
CA ASP A 67 6.40 -3.66 -18.71
C ASP A 67 6.51 -5.08 -18.12
N THR A 68 5.53 -5.92 -18.43
CA THR A 68 5.46 -7.29 -17.92
C THR A 68 4.86 -8.27 -18.94
N THR A 69 4.84 -9.56 -18.60
CA THR A 69 4.25 -10.57 -19.47
C THR A 69 2.73 -10.58 -19.37
N ARG A 70 2.04 -11.03 -20.43
CA ARG A 70 0.59 -11.26 -20.42
C ARG A 70 0.15 -12.09 -19.21
N GLN A 71 0.88 -13.17 -18.92
CA GLN A 71 0.56 -14.09 -17.83
C GLN A 71 0.70 -13.42 -16.47
N ALA A 72 1.75 -12.63 -16.26
CA ALA A 72 1.95 -11.86 -15.03
C ALA A 72 0.87 -10.78 -14.85
N ALA A 73 0.52 -10.06 -15.92
CA ALA A 73 -0.57 -9.08 -15.88
C ALA A 73 -1.92 -9.75 -15.54
N PHE A 74 -2.28 -10.85 -16.21
CA PHE A 74 -3.51 -11.58 -15.92
C PHE A 74 -3.53 -12.16 -14.50
N GLN A 75 -2.41 -12.70 -14.02
CA GLN A 75 -2.34 -13.25 -12.66
C GLN A 75 -2.53 -12.15 -11.60
N ARG A 76 -1.97 -10.96 -11.84
CA ARG A 76 -2.00 -9.83 -10.91
C ARG A 76 -3.32 -9.07 -10.91
N PHE A 77 -3.95 -8.88 -12.06
CA PHE A 77 -5.11 -8.01 -12.24
C PHE A 77 -6.37 -8.71 -12.78
N GLY A 78 -6.28 -9.98 -13.17
CA GLY A 78 -7.39 -10.74 -13.75
C GLY A 78 -8.23 -11.51 -12.72
N ARG A 79 -7.97 -11.34 -11.42
CA ARG A 79 -8.68 -12.01 -10.32
C ARG A 79 -9.54 -11.06 -9.47
N ASP A 80 -9.55 -9.78 -9.84
CA ASP A 80 -10.42 -8.73 -9.27
C ASP A 80 -11.73 -8.68 -10.08
#